data_AF-A0A524DJ70-F1
#
_entry.id   AF-A0A524DJ70-F1
#
_cell.length_a   1.000
_cell.length_b   1.000
_cell.length_c   1.000
_cell.angle_alpha   90.00
_cell.angle_beta   90.00
_cell.angle_gamma   90.00
#
_symmetry.space_group_name_H-M   'P 1'
#
loop_
_entity.id
_entity.type
_entity.pdbx_description
1 polymer ?
#
loop_
_entity_poly.entity_id
_entity_poly.type
_entity_poly.pdbx_seq_one_letter_code
_entity_poly.pdbx_strand_id
1 'polypeptide(L)'
;MKKKQISIILIGIIFMGMMVTSFSLFVVAKTESKNPINDPLIIDDKIRETEYQIDVATLKNPETASEGAESNEGLPETNIIDAKMWMTLDDYTGYYIFDLFYLYDFSVGENTEIWFQADRSWLDPDPQGREYPVITQEQTEQLLSEFESNILPTDTDYFGSPDEHDGNDALLEDLGYLPQGYYNYSDKNVILVSNIKDENYYTDFPYYIAGFYSPSFEAYFDRNVISIDSYDWESRVGPDGDKPYLYESVIAHEYQHLIHDDYNPEDPLFMNEGCSMFAEIVCGYPIPWDNINTYLTTPDNSLTLWEDQGSINILADYGAALLYAMYLNDQYSNEDEQFLSY
;
A
#
# COMPACT_ATOMS: atom_id res chain seq x y z
N MET A 1 11.92 34.80 -83.02
CA MET A 1 12.12 34.31 -81.64
C MET A 1 11.17 33.13 -81.39
N LYS A 2 11.60 32.22 -80.50
CA LYS A 2 11.37 30.77 -80.49
C LYS A 2 9.94 30.28 -80.19
N LYS A 3 9.70 29.02 -80.61
CA LYS A 3 8.51 28.16 -80.49
C LYS A 3 8.37 27.48 -79.10
N LYS A 4 7.11 27.09 -78.85
CA LYS A 4 6.48 26.08 -77.97
C LYS A 4 7.29 24.94 -77.28
N GLN A 5 6.79 24.63 -76.07
CA GLN A 5 6.58 23.34 -75.34
C GLN A 5 7.80 22.52 -74.85
N ILE A 6 7.74 22.06 -73.57
CA ILE A 6 7.54 20.64 -73.11
C ILE A 6 7.84 20.47 -71.57
N SER A 7 6.96 19.69 -70.90
CA SER A 7 7.00 18.82 -69.68
C SER A 7 7.68 19.24 -68.35
N ILE A 8 6.97 19.29 -67.21
CA ILE A 8 6.68 18.25 -66.16
C ILE A 8 7.95 17.62 -65.54
N ILE A 9 8.17 17.82 -64.21
CA ILE A 9 8.40 16.79 -63.16
C ILE A 9 8.70 17.47 -61.79
N LEU A 10 8.05 16.93 -60.74
CA LEU A 10 8.18 17.14 -59.29
C LEU A 10 9.63 17.25 -58.76
N ILE A 11 9.95 18.27 -57.93
CA ILE A 11 10.93 18.17 -56.82
C ILE A 11 10.54 19.14 -55.68
N GLY A 12 10.19 18.57 -54.52
CA GLY A 12 10.52 19.02 -53.16
C GLY A 12 10.15 20.44 -52.70
N ILE A 13 9.01 20.57 -52.00
CA ILE A 13 8.84 21.61 -50.96
C ILE A 13 9.19 20.94 -49.63
N ILE A 14 10.37 21.24 -49.11
CA ILE A 14 10.82 20.91 -47.76
C ILE A 14 11.10 22.26 -47.07
N PHE A 15 10.45 22.43 -45.91
CA PHE A 15 10.74 23.36 -44.81
C PHE A 15 10.53 24.86 -45.06
N MET A 16 9.48 25.40 -44.41
CA MET A 16 9.64 26.36 -43.30
C MET A 16 8.24 26.72 -42.76
N GLY A 17 7.63 25.80 -42.00
CA GLY A 17 6.49 26.12 -41.15
C GLY A 17 7.00 26.34 -39.74
N MET A 18 7.35 27.58 -39.39
CA MET A 18 7.54 27.97 -37.99
C MET A 18 6.17 27.90 -37.29
N MET A 19 5.86 26.74 -36.72
CA MET A 19 4.90 26.65 -35.62
C MET A 19 5.57 27.26 -34.40
N VAL A 20 5.13 28.46 -34.03
CA VAL A 20 5.25 28.93 -32.65
C VAL A 20 4.16 28.19 -31.88
N THR A 21 4.48 27.00 -31.37
CA THR A 21 3.70 26.39 -30.31
C THR A 21 3.97 27.19 -29.05
N SER A 22 3.00 28.00 -28.65
CA SER A 22 2.91 28.55 -27.31
C SER A 22 2.90 27.37 -26.33
N PHE A 23 4.05 27.09 -25.70
CA PHE A 23 4.09 26.34 -24.47
C PHE A 23 3.38 27.20 -23.42
N SER A 24 2.11 26.89 -23.17
CA SER A 24 1.49 27.25 -21.91
C SER A 24 2.21 26.45 -20.84
N LEU A 25 3.15 27.09 -20.14
CA LEU A 25 3.61 26.62 -18.85
C LEU A 25 2.39 26.60 -17.93
N PHE A 26 1.76 25.44 -17.79
CA PHE A 26 0.97 25.18 -16.60
C PHE A 26 1.97 25.14 -15.46
N VAL A 27 2.13 26.27 -14.78
CA VAL A 27 2.57 26.25 -13.39
C VAL A 27 1.42 25.58 -12.66
N VAL A 28 1.54 24.26 -12.44
CA VAL A 28 0.79 23.61 -11.37
C VAL A 28 1.26 24.33 -10.11
N ALA A 29 0.39 25.16 -9.55
CA ALA A 29 0.60 25.67 -8.21
C ALA A 29 0.63 24.42 -7.33
N LYS A 30 1.80 24.05 -6.83
CA LYS A 30 1.93 23.05 -5.78
C LYS A 30 1.15 23.63 -4.61
N THR A 31 -0.04 23.10 -4.36
CA THR A 31 -0.76 23.34 -3.12
C THR A 31 0.23 22.96 -2.01
N GLU A 32 0.48 23.84 -1.05
CA GLU A 32 1.23 23.42 0.13
C GLU A 32 0.38 22.34 0.79
N SER A 33 0.87 21.10 0.78
CA SER A 33 0.32 20.02 1.59
C SER A 33 0.14 20.54 3.01
N LYS A 34 -1.05 20.34 3.60
CA LYS A 34 -1.32 20.67 5.01
C LYS A 34 -0.41 19.88 5.96
N ASN A 35 0.16 18.78 5.46
CA ASN A 35 0.94 17.79 6.16
C ASN A 35 2.43 17.84 5.73
N PRO A 36 3.40 17.57 6.62
CA PRO A 36 4.79 17.43 6.23
C PRO A 36 4.95 16.35 5.14
N ILE A 37 5.88 16.58 4.21
CA ILE A 37 6.19 15.60 3.16
C ILE A 37 6.96 14.48 3.83
N ASN A 38 6.27 13.36 4.08
CA ASN A 38 6.87 12.12 4.55
C ASN A 38 6.82 11.09 3.43
N ASP A 39 7.90 10.33 3.29
CA ASP A 39 8.01 9.30 2.26
C ASP A 39 7.52 7.96 2.81
N PRO A 40 6.67 7.24 2.06
CA PRO A 40 6.14 5.95 2.47
C PRO A 40 7.26 4.92 2.50
N LEU A 41 7.22 4.06 3.52
CA LEU A 41 7.98 2.82 3.60
C LEU A 41 7.01 1.64 3.65
N ILE A 42 7.44 0.55 3.04
CA ILE A 42 6.95 -0.79 3.37
C ILE A 42 7.99 -1.41 4.32
N ILE A 43 7.59 -2.34 5.19
CA ILE A 43 8.48 -2.96 6.19
C ILE A 43 8.23 -4.47 6.40
N ASP A 44 7.77 -5.17 5.36
CA ASP A 44 7.39 -6.59 5.43
C ASP A 44 8.53 -7.47 5.97
N ASP A 45 9.76 -7.18 5.57
CA ASP A 45 10.98 -7.84 6.01
C ASP A 45 11.23 -7.78 7.53
N LYS A 46 11.15 -6.58 8.10
CA LYS A 46 11.24 -6.37 9.54
C LYS A 46 10.13 -7.11 10.26
N ILE A 47 8.93 -7.16 9.67
CA ILE A 47 7.77 -7.84 10.25
C ILE A 47 7.97 -9.36 10.28
N ARG A 48 8.50 -9.95 9.22
CA ARG A 48 8.76 -11.40 9.14
C ARG A 48 9.91 -11.83 10.05
N GLU A 49 10.95 -11.01 10.19
CA GLU A 49 12.13 -11.35 10.99
C GLU A 49 11.98 -11.03 12.49
N THR A 50 10.98 -10.23 12.86
CA THR A 50 10.79 -9.77 14.25
C THR A 50 9.67 -10.54 14.94
N GLU A 51 9.99 -11.20 16.05
CA GLU A 51 8.98 -11.76 16.97
C GLU A 51 8.34 -10.64 17.83
N TYR A 52 7.40 -9.90 17.24
CA TYR A 52 6.62 -8.89 17.97
C TYR A 52 5.83 -9.52 19.10
N GLN A 53 5.93 -8.91 20.29
CA GLN A 53 5.17 -9.36 21.45
C GLN A 53 3.75 -8.79 21.41
N ILE A 54 2.78 -9.56 21.87
CA ILE A 54 1.40 -9.08 22.00
C ILE A 54 1.24 -8.33 23.33
N ASP A 55 0.92 -7.04 23.30
CA ASP A 55 0.52 -6.31 24.49
C ASP A 55 -0.98 -6.54 24.79
N VAL A 56 -1.25 -7.65 25.47
CA VAL A 56 -2.61 -8.03 25.89
C VAL A 56 -3.27 -7.00 26.84
N ALA A 57 -2.52 -6.05 27.42
CA ALA A 57 -3.11 -5.01 28.27
C ALA A 57 -3.95 -4.01 27.46
N THR A 58 -3.72 -3.92 26.14
CA THR A 58 -4.49 -3.08 25.22
C THR A 58 -5.81 -3.72 24.80
N LEU A 59 -5.98 -5.03 25.01
CA LEU A 59 -7.20 -5.76 24.68
C LEU A 59 -8.37 -5.31 25.58
N LYS A 60 -9.32 -4.59 24.99
CA LYS A 60 -10.58 -4.20 25.63
C LYS A 60 -11.61 -5.33 25.54
N ASN A 61 -12.59 -5.34 26.44
CA ASN A 61 -13.71 -6.28 26.36
C ASN A 61 -14.47 -6.07 25.04
N PRO A 62 -14.51 -7.06 24.13
CA PRO A 62 -15.14 -6.89 22.82
C PRO A 62 -16.63 -6.50 22.88
N GLU A 63 -17.35 -6.93 23.92
CA GLU A 63 -18.79 -6.63 24.08
C GLU A 63 -19.05 -5.15 24.41
N THR A 64 -18.07 -4.46 25.00
CA THR A 64 -18.21 -3.08 25.47
C THR A 64 -17.18 -2.15 24.84
N ALA A 65 -16.33 -2.63 23.92
CA ALA A 65 -15.21 -1.86 23.39
C ALA A 65 -15.68 -0.61 22.63
N SER A 66 -16.86 -0.66 22.01
CA SER A 66 -17.49 0.47 21.32
C SER A 66 -18.14 1.49 22.27
N GLU A 67 -18.33 1.15 23.56
CA GLU A 67 -18.90 2.07 24.54
C GLU A 67 -17.87 3.17 24.91
N GLY A 68 -17.96 4.32 24.23
CA GLY A 68 -17.10 5.47 24.49
C GLY A 68 -15.85 5.56 23.62
N ALA A 69 -15.79 4.81 22.52
CA ALA A 69 -14.81 5.03 21.47
C ALA A 69 -15.04 6.40 20.79
N GLU A 70 -13.95 7.06 20.38
CA GLU A 70 -13.99 8.39 19.78
C GLU A 70 -14.60 8.38 18.37
N SER A 71 -15.10 9.55 17.93
CA SER A 71 -15.75 9.72 16.64
C SER A 71 -14.74 9.65 15.50
N ASN A 72 -14.96 8.76 14.54
CA ASN A 72 -14.21 8.71 13.28
C ASN A 72 -14.51 9.97 12.44
N GLU A 73 -13.61 10.96 12.42
CA GLU A 73 -13.80 12.12 11.55
C GLU A 73 -13.81 11.70 10.08
N GLY A 74 -14.83 12.18 9.34
CA GLY A 74 -15.02 11.91 7.91
C GLY A 74 -15.91 10.71 7.57
N LEU A 75 -16.09 9.75 8.49
CA LEU A 75 -16.93 8.57 8.27
C LEU A 75 -18.21 8.62 9.13
N PRO A 76 -19.40 8.35 8.54
CA PRO A 76 -20.66 8.52 9.25
C PRO A 76 -20.95 7.38 10.23
N GLU A 77 -21.03 7.67 11.54
CA GLU A 77 -21.39 6.68 12.59
C GLU A 77 -22.68 5.90 12.29
N THR A 78 -23.63 6.52 11.57
CA THR A 78 -24.90 5.89 11.19
C THR A 78 -24.76 4.68 10.27
N ASN A 79 -23.59 4.52 9.65
CA ASN A 79 -23.31 3.47 8.67
C ASN A 79 -22.44 2.34 9.22
N ILE A 80 -22.05 2.42 10.51
CA ILE A 80 -21.32 1.33 11.17
C ILE A 80 -22.23 0.10 11.27
N ILE A 81 -21.79 -1.02 10.70
CA ILE A 81 -22.51 -2.29 10.70
C ILE A 81 -21.89 -3.34 11.62
N ASP A 82 -20.61 -3.18 11.96
CA ASP A 82 -19.92 -4.05 12.91
C ASP A 82 -18.75 -3.33 13.60
N ALA A 83 -18.31 -3.87 14.73
CA ALA A 83 -17.17 -3.38 15.49
C ALA A 83 -16.39 -4.56 16.09
N LYS A 84 -15.08 -4.61 15.84
CA LYS A 84 -14.21 -5.71 16.29
C LYS A 84 -12.87 -5.20 16.80
N MET A 85 -12.29 -5.97 17.72
CA MET A 85 -10.89 -5.81 18.09
C MET A 85 -10.04 -6.44 16.99
N TRP A 86 -9.12 -5.66 16.44
CA TRP A 86 -8.05 -6.16 15.57
C TRP A 86 -6.72 -5.71 16.16
N MET A 87 -5.63 -6.33 15.69
CA MET A 87 -4.31 -5.90 16.11
C MET A 87 -3.77 -4.85 15.15
N THR A 88 -3.01 -3.90 15.69
CA THR A 88 -2.20 -2.93 14.95
C THR A 88 -0.75 -3.09 15.37
N LEU A 89 0.15 -2.52 14.57
CA LEU A 89 1.58 -2.52 14.83
C LEU A 89 1.98 -1.22 15.53
N ASP A 90 2.62 -1.37 16.70
CA ASP A 90 3.47 -0.34 17.29
C ASP A 90 4.94 -0.73 17.08
N ASP A 91 5.43 -0.37 15.88
CA ASP A 91 6.78 -0.69 15.44
C ASP A 91 7.84 0.02 16.28
N TYR A 92 7.53 1.23 16.76
CA TYR A 92 8.44 2.01 17.59
C TYR A 92 8.74 1.34 18.93
N THR A 93 7.73 0.73 19.56
CA THR A 93 7.89 0.02 20.84
C THR A 93 8.13 -1.48 20.69
N GLY A 94 7.90 -2.05 19.51
CA GLY A 94 8.11 -3.46 19.22
C GLY A 94 6.96 -4.36 19.70
N TYR A 95 5.71 -3.87 19.64
CA TYR A 95 4.54 -4.62 20.07
C TYR A 95 3.45 -4.66 19.00
N TYR A 96 2.73 -5.79 18.97
CA TYR A 96 1.38 -5.79 18.47
C TYR A 96 0.42 -5.42 19.58
N ILE A 97 -0.47 -4.49 19.30
CA ILE A 97 -1.47 -3.97 20.24
C ILE A 97 -2.87 -4.21 19.68
N PHE A 98 -3.88 -4.20 20.53
CA PHE A 98 -5.28 -4.31 20.12
C PHE A 98 -5.95 -2.95 20.06
N ASP A 99 -6.61 -2.68 18.93
CA ASP A 99 -7.45 -1.52 18.74
C ASP A 99 -8.85 -1.92 18.29
N LEU A 100 -9.83 -1.05 18.58
CA LEU A 100 -11.18 -1.22 18.07
C LEU A 100 -11.23 -0.73 16.62
N PHE A 101 -11.84 -1.50 15.73
CA PHE A 101 -12.15 -1.09 14.38
C PHE A 101 -13.65 -1.15 14.12
N TYR A 102 -14.09 -0.29 13.19
CA TYR A 102 -15.44 -0.28 12.67
C TYR A 102 -15.48 -0.74 11.21
N LEU A 103 -16.52 -1.51 10.89
CA LEU A 103 -16.91 -1.84 9.52
C LEU A 103 -18.12 -1.00 9.13
N TYR A 104 -18.09 -0.44 7.92
CA TYR A 104 -19.17 0.39 7.37
C TYR A 104 -19.92 -0.34 6.26
N ASP A 105 -21.20 -0.02 6.05
CA ASP A 105 -22.00 -0.66 5.00
C ASP A 105 -21.47 -0.47 3.58
N PHE A 106 -20.82 0.66 3.31
CA PHE A 106 -20.17 0.97 2.03
C PHE A 106 -18.73 0.44 1.91
N SER A 107 -18.18 -0.15 2.97
CA SER A 107 -16.80 -0.68 2.98
C SER A 107 -16.73 -2.20 2.84
N VAL A 108 -17.82 -2.82 2.36
CA VAL A 108 -17.95 -4.27 2.13
C VAL A 108 -18.23 -4.55 0.66
N GLY A 109 -17.31 -5.27 0.02
CA GLY A 109 -17.38 -5.73 -1.36
C GLY A 109 -17.82 -7.19 -1.49
N GLU A 110 -17.66 -7.75 -2.69
CA GLU A 110 -17.97 -9.15 -2.96
C GLU A 110 -16.95 -10.08 -2.31
N ASN A 111 -15.67 -9.70 -2.28
CA ASN A 111 -14.56 -10.51 -1.79
C ASN A 111 -13.76 -9.81 -0.67
N THR A 112 -14.13 -8.59 -0.28
CA THR A 112 -13.30 -7.74 0.57
C THR A 112 -14.10 -6.96 1.61
N GLU A 113 -13.48 -6.69 2.74
CA GLU A 113 -13.97 -5.79 3.76
C GLU A 113 -12.85 -4.85 4.24
N ILE A 114 -13.13 -3.55 4.25
CA ILE A 114 -12.20 -2.52 4.74
C ILE A 114 -12.68 -2.08 6.12
N TRP A 115 -11.82 -2.29 7.12
CA TRP A 115 -12.07 -1.95 8.52
C TRP A 115 -11.25 -0.73 8.91
N PHE A 116 -11.83 0.14 9.74
CA PHE A 116 -11.18 1.40 10.14
C PHE A 116 -10.98 1.47 11.64
N GLN A 117 -9.74 1.67 12.08
CA GLN A 117 -9.40 1.91 13.48
C GLN A 117 -10.23 3.08 14.02
N ALA A 118 -10.84 2.90 15.18
CA ALA A 118 -11.77 3.87 15.78
C ALA A 118 -11.08 5.14 16.26
N ASP A 119 -9.84 5.03 16.74
CA ASP A 119 -9.01 6.16 17.13
C ASP A 119 -7.76 6.20 16.25
N ARG A 120 -7.70 7.19 15.37
CA ARG A 120 -6.57 7.46 14.47
C ARG A 120 -5.80 8.72 14.87
N SER A 121 -5.99 9.20 16.10
CA SER A 121 -5.36 10.43 16.55
C SER A 121 -3.83 10.33 16.61
N TRP A 122 -3.17 11.45 16.33
CA TRP A 122 -1.77 11.65 16.66
C TRP A 122 -1.60 11.90 18.16
N LEU A 123 -0.36 11.91 18.63
CA LEU A 123 -0.03 12.36 19.99
C LEU A 123 -0.56 13.78 20.25
N ASP A 124 -0.88 14.10 21.52
CA ASP A 124 -1.19 15.46 21.95
C ASP A 124 -0.11 15.99 22.93
N PRO A 125 0.77 16.92 22.50
CA PRO A 125 0.86 17.50 21.15
C PRO A 125 1.59 16.59 20.14
N ASP A 126 1.19 16.66 18.86
CA ASP A 126 1.84 15.93 17.77
C ASP A 126 3.23 16.53 17.49
N PRO A 127 4.31 15.73 17.40
CA PRO A 127 5.66 16.22 17.13
C PRO A 127 5.79 17.06 15.86
N GLN A 128 4.93 16.83 14.87
CA GLN A 128 4.97 17.48 13.56
C GLN A 128 3.79 18.44 13.33
N GLY A 129 2.87 18.57 14.31
CA GLY A 129 1.69 19.43 14.22
C GLY A 129 0.65 18.99 13.19
N ARG A 130 0.55 17.69 12.90
CA ARG A 130 -0.40 17.10 11.95
C ARG A 130 -1.83 17.14 12.47
N GLU A 131 -2.78 17.24 11.54
CA GLU A 131 -4.20 17.16 11.83
C GLU A 131 -4.67 15.69 11.90
N TYR A 132 -5.84 15.47 12.51
CA TYR A 132 -6.46 14.14 12.57
C TYR A 132 -6.65 13.56 11.16
N PRO A 133 -6.31 12.27 10.91
CA PRO A 133 -6.52 11.65 9.61
C PRO A 133 -8.01 11.55 9.22
N VAL A 134 -8.41 12.32 8.21
CA VAL A 134 -9.78 12.34 7.68
C VAL A 134 -9.91 11.37 6.51
N ILE A 135 -10.88 10.46 6.60
CA ILE A 135 -11.21 9.48 5.56
C ILE A 135 -12.65 9.71 5.11
N THR A 136 -12.91 9.71 3.81
CA THR A 136 -14.26 9.89 3.25
C THR A 136 -14.86 8.59 2.74
N GLN A 137 -16.20 8.56 2.66
CA GLN A 137 -16.92 7.47 2.01
C GLN A 137 -16.50 7.30 0.54
N GLU A 138 -16.33 8.39 -0.21
CA GLU A 138 -15.93 8.36 -1.63
C GLU A 138 -14.56 7.68 -1.82
N GLN A 139 -13.57 8.03 -1.01
CA GLN A 139 -12.25 7.39 -1.03
C GLN A 139 -12.31 5.92 -0.62
N THR A 140 -13.17 5.57 0.33
CA THR A 140 -13.38 4.18 0.75
C THR A 140 -13.98 3.33 -0.37
N GLU A 141 -15.05 3.83 -1.00
CA GLU A 141 -15.70 3.16 -2.14
C GLU A 141 -14.74 3.03 -3.33
N GLN A 142 -13.86 4.02 -3.53
CA GLN A 142 -12.83 3.97 -4.54
C GLN A 142 -11.79 2.87 -4.27
N LEU A 143 -11.20 2.82 -3.07
CA LEU A 143 -10.23 1.78 -2.70
C LEU A 143 -10.86 0.38 -2.81
N LEU A 144 -12.10 0.23 -2.33
CA LEU A 144 -12.84 -1.03 -2.43
C LEU A 144 -13.05 -1.44 -3.89
N SER A 145 -13.42 -0.50 -4.77
CA SER A 145 -13.59 -0.75 -6.19
C SER A 145 -12.28 -1.12 -6.87
N GLU A 146 -11.18 -0.42 -6.56
CA GLU A 146 -9.86 -0.73 -7.12
C GLU A 146 -9.39 -2.12 -6.69
N PHE A 147 -9.57 -2.48 -5.42
CA PHE A 147 -9.21 -3.82 -4.97
C PHE A 147 -10.01 -4.91 -5.70
N GLU A 148 -11.34 -4.82 -5.72
CA GLU A 148 -12.21 -5.86 -6.29
C GLU A 148 -12.08 -5.99 -7.82
N SER A 149 -11.88 -4.88 -8.53
CA SER A 149 -11.95 -4.86 -10.00
C SER A 149 -10.59 -4.82 -10.69
N ASN A 150 -9.52 -4.51 -9.97
CA ASN A 150 -8.16 -4.41 -10.51
C ASN A 150 -7.17 -5.24 -9.71
N ILE A 151 -6.93 -4.93 -8.43
CA ILE A 151 -5.84 -5.53 -7.65
C ILE A 151 -6.05 -7.03 -7.46
N LEU A 152 -7.16 -7.42 -6.83
CA LEU A 152 -7.50 -8.81 -6.55
C LEU A 152 -7.41 -9.69 -7.82
N PRO A 153 -8.10 -9.37 -8.95
CA PRO A 153 -8.01 -10.21 -10.14
C PRO A 153 -6.64 -10.16 -10.83
N THR A 154 -5.90 -9.05 -10.75
CA THR A 154 -4.59 -8.92 -11.41
C THR A 154 -3.50 -9.67 -10.64
N ASP A 155 -3.43 -9.46 -9.33
CA ASP A 155 -2.44 -10.13 -8.48
C ASP A 155 -2.73 -11.63 -8.42
N THR A 156 -3.99 -12.05 -8.35
CA THR A 156 -4.30 -13.49 -8.34
C THR A 156 -4.05 -14.19 -9.67
N ASP A 157 -4.23 -13.49 -10.80
CA ASP A 157 -3.89 -14.02 -12.13
C ASP A 157 -2.37 -14.09 -12.34
N TYR A 158 -1.61 -13.13 -11.80
CA TYR A 158 -0.16 -13.05 -12.01
C TYR A 158 0.67 -13.81 -10.97
N PHE A 159 0.35 -13.71 -9.67
CA PHE A 159 1.12 -14.27 -8.55
C PHE A 159 0.47 -15.48 -7.86
N GLY A 160 -0.77 -15.81 -8.19
CA GLY A 160 -1.46 -16.98 -7.66
C GLY A 160 -2.57 -16.60 -6.68
N SER A 161 -3.39 -17.58 -6.30
CA SER A 161 -4.47 -17.34 -5.34
C SER A 161 -3.96 -17.65 -3.94
N PRO A 162 -4.23 -16.78 -2.94
CA PRO A 162 -3.83 -17.08 -1.58
C PRO A 162 -4.61 -18.29 -1.03
N ASP A 163 -4.07 -18.92 0.01
CA ASP A 163 -4.76 -19.95 0.76
C ASP A 163 -6.08 -19.40 1.37
N GLU A 164 -7.06 -20.28 1.54
CA GLU A 164 -8.37 -19.89 2.07
C GLU A 164 -8.32 -19.77 3.60
N HIS A 165 -8.68 -18.59 4.11
CA HIS A 165 -8.72 -18.27 5.53
C HIS A 165 -10.07 -17.65 5.92
N ASP A 166 -10.84 -18.31 6.78
CA ASP A 166 -12.23 -17.95 7.11
C ASP A 166 -12.49 -17.68 8.61
N GLY A 167 -11.44 -17.73 9.43
CA GLY A 167 -11.46 -17.42 10.85
C GLY A 167 -11.78 -18.63 11.74
N ASN A 168 -11.92 -19.84 11.20
CA ASN A 168 -12.21 -21.05 11.98
C ASN A 168 -11.04 -21.49 12.87
N ASP A 169 -9.80 -21.25 12.43
CA ASP A 169 -8.57 -21.72 13.08
C ASP A 169 -7.78 -20.56 13.72
N ALA A 170 -8.45 -19.45 14.04
CA ALA A 170 -7.85 -18.23 14.59
C ALA A 170 -7.14 -18.47 15.94
N LEU A 171 -5.82 -18.29 15.98
CA LEU A 171 -5.00 -18.59 17.16
C LEU A 171 -5.36 -17.74 18.39
N LEU A 172 -5.85 -16.51 18.23
CA LEU A 172 -6.23 -15.67 19.38
C LEU A 172 -7.41 -16.25 20.18
N GLU A 173 -8.25 -17.04 19.53
CA GLU A 173 -9.38 -17.72 20.17
C GLU A 173 -8.89 -18.93 20.97
N ASP A 174 -7.93 -19.68 20.42
CA ASP A 174 -7.28 -20.83 21.07
C ASP A 174 -6.42 -20.42 22.27
N LEU A 175 -5.76 -19.26 22.17
CA LEU A 175 -5.02 -18.64 23.28
C LEU A 175 -5.95 -18.09 24.37
N GLY A 176 -7.26 -18.01 24.10
CA GLY A 176 -8.28 -17.53 25.04
C GLY A 176 -8.28 -16.02 25.24
N TYR A 177 -7.69 -15.27 24.29
CA TYR A 177 -7.76 -13.80 24.30
C TYR A 177 -9.11 -13.30 23.79
N LEU A 178 -9.66 -13.97 22.77
CA LEU A 178 -10.97 -13.63 22.20
C LEU A 178 -11.96 -14.80 22.32
N PRO A 179 -13.28 -14.53 22.32
CA PRO A 179 -14.30 -15.58 22.32
C PRO A 179 -14.17 -16.51 21.10
N GLN A 180 -14.71 -17.72 21.22
CA GLN A 180 -14.74 -18.67 20.10
C GLN A 180 -15.70 -18.20 19.00
N GLY A 181 -15.29 -18.34 17.74
CA GLY A 181 -15.96 -17.85 16.54
C GLY A 181 -15.93 -16.33 16.39
N TYR A 182 -14.95 -15.65 16.96
CA TYR A 182 -14.82 -14.19 16.89
C TYR A 182 -14.51 -13.71 15.47
N TYR A 183 -13.63 -14.41 14.73
CA TYR A 183 -13.28 -14.05 13.35
C TYR A 183 -13.99 -14.89 12.27
N ASN A 184 -14.67 -15.97 12.68
CA ASN A 184 -15.49 -16.84 11.82
C ASN A 184 -16.86 -16.25 11.48
N TYR A 185 -16.88 -15.25 10.59
CA TYR A 185 -18.12 -14.65 10.08
C TYR A 185 -18.09 -14.39 8.57
N SER A 186 -16.92 -14.49 7.94
CA SER A 186 -16.66 -14.08 6.57
C SER A 186 -15.36 -14.73 6.10
N ASP A 187 -15.28 -15.07 4.82
CA ASP A 187 -14.10 -15.55 4.08
C ASP A 187 -13.47 -14.44 3.23
N LYS A 188 -13.96 -13.20 3.35
CA LYS A 188 -13.46 -12.05 2.59
C LYS A 188 -12.04 -11.68 3.02
N ASN A 189 -11.27 -11.15 2.07
CA ASN A 189 -10.02 -10.44 2.34
C ASN A 189 -10.30 -9.23 3.25
N VAL A 190 -9.38 -8.93 4.14
CA VAL A 190 -9.49 -7.88 5.15
C VAL A 190 -8.42 -6.83 4.89
N ILE A 191 -8.83 -5.58 4.75
CA ILE A 191 -7.91 -4.43 4.72
C ILE A 191 -8.12 -3.63 6.00
N LEU A 192 -7.10 -3.59 6.86
CA LEU A 192 -7.11 -2.84 8.11
C LEU A 192 -6.52 -1.44 7.88
N VAL A 193 -7.34 -0.41 8.07
CA VAL A 193 -6.91 0.99 7.98
C VAL A 193 -6.67 1.52 9.40
N SER A 194 -5.43 1.87 9.71
CA SER A 194 -5.02 2.37 11.03
C SER A 194 -4.05 3.54 10.94
N ASN A 195 -3.86 4.29 12.03
CA ASN A 195 -2.72 5.19 12.17
C ASN A 195 -1.56 4.39 12.76
N ILE A 196 -0.67 3.91 11.89
CA ILE A 196 0.39 2.97 12.24
C ILE A 196 1.39 3.69 13.16
N LYS A 197 1.74 3.03 14.27
CA LYS A 197 2.60 3.61 15.30
C LYS A 197 4.07 3.30 15.03
N ASP A 198 4.66 4.06 14.13
CA ASP A 198 6.06 3.98 13.74
C ASP A 198 6.91 5.12 14.32
N GLU A 199 8.17 5.24 13.91
CA GLU A 199 9.04 6.33 14.36
C GLU A 199 8.49 7.73 13.99
N ASN A 200 7.77 7.85 12.86
CA ASN A 200 7.13 9.09 12.42
C ASN A 200 5.88 9.43 13.24
N TYR A 201 5.17 8.46 13.81
CA TYR A 201 4.11 8.70 14.77
C TYR A 201 4.64 9.37 16.05
N TYR A 202 5.80 8.92 16.54
CA TYR A 202 6.35 9.38 17.82
C TYR A 202 7.33 10.55 17.74
N THR A 203 7.90 10.83 16.56
CA THR A 203 8.99 11.79 16.38
C THR A 203 8.83 12.66 15.13
N ASP A 204 9.85 13.45 14.77
CA ASP A 204 9.96 14.21 13.52
C ASP A 204 10.68 13.44 12.39
N PHE A 205 10.84 12.11 12.54
CA PHE A 205 11.43 11.26 11.50
C PHE A 205 10.61 11.34 10.19
N PRO A 206 11.25 11.48 9.01
CA PRO A 206 10.53 11.84 7.78
C PRO A 206 9.89 10.66 7.03
N TYR A 207 10.05 9.43 7.49
CA TYR A 207 9.49 8.26 6.82
C TYR A 207 8.45 7.59 7.70
N TYR A 208 7.37 7.13 7.09
CA TYR A 208 6.28 6.43 7.77
C TYR A 208 5.97 5.12 7.07
N ILE A 209 5.49 4.13 7.81
CA ILE A 209 5.01 2.86 7.28
C ILE A 209 3.67 3.13 6.60
N ALA A 210 3.59 2.91 5.28
CA ALA A 210 2.36 3.14 4.52
C ALA A 210 1.42 1.94 4.51
N GLY A 211 1.96 0.74 4.71
CA GLY A 211 1.23 -0.51 4.83
C GLY A 211 2.17 -1.64 5.22
N PHE A 212 1.57 -2.78 5.53
CA PHE A 212 2.27 -4.04 5.75
C PHE A 212 1.33 -5.24 5.64
N TYR A 213 1.88 -6.36 5.18
CA TYR A 213 1.43 -7.71 5.47
C TYR A 213 2.11 -8.26 6.73
N SER A 214 1.44 -9.18 7.43
CA SER A 214 2.05 -9.89 8.56
C SER A 214 1.54 -11.34 8.62
N PRO A 215 2.42 -12.35 8.50
CA PRO A 215 2.01 -13.74 8.64
C PRO A 215 1.53 -14.05 10.06
N SER A 216 1.97 -13.26 11.05
CA SER A 216 1.44 -13.35 12.41
C SER A 216 -0.02 -12.92 12.49
N PHE A 217 -0.42 -11.87 11.78
CA PHE A 217 -1.82 -11.42 11.76
C PHE A 217 -2.71 -12.44 11.08
N GLU A 218 -2.28 -12.98 9.95
CA GLU A 218 -2.98 -14.06 9.26
C GLU A 218 -3.18 -15.26 10.19
N ALA A 219 -2.14 -15.73 10.89
CA ALA A 219 -2.27 -16.83 11.84
C ALA A 219 -3.14 -16.47 13.07
N TYR A 220 -3.07 -15.24 13.57
CA TYR A 220 -3.82 -14.80 14.75
C TYR A 220 -5.31 -14.66 14.47
N PHE A 221 -5.68 -14.22 13.28
CA PHE A 221 -7.07 -14.00 12.89
C PHE A 221 -7.65 -15.15 12.06
N ASP A 222 -6.78 -15.99 11.49
CA ASP A 222 -7.10 -16.94 10.42
C ASP A 222 -7.88 -16.26 9.29
N ARG A 223 -7.35 -15.14 8.78
CA ARG A 223 -7.95 -14.33 7.71
C ARG A 223 -6.86 -13.75 6.81
N ASN A 224 -7.15 -13.66 5.51
CA ASN A 224 -6.31 -12.95 4.54
C ASN A 224 -6.33 -11.45 4.84
N VAL A 225 -5.34 -10.95 5.56
CA VAL A 225 -5.32 -9.60 6.14
C VAL A 225 -4.08 -8.84 5.71
N ILE A 226 -4.30 -7.62 5.19
CA ILE A 226 -3.26 -6.61 4.98
C ILE A 226 -3.62 -5.34 5.76
N SER A 227 -2.62 -4.52 6.07
CA SER A 227 -2.80 -3.25 6.78
C SER A 227 -2.31 -2.08 5.95
N ILE A 228 -3.03 -0.96 5.98
CA ILE A 228 -2.60 0.32 5.40
C ILE A 228 -2.75 1.46 6.39
N ASP A 229 -1.91 2.48 6.21
CA ASP A 229 -1.92 3.67 7.03
C ASP A 229 -3.06 4.64 6.68
N SER A 230 -3.47 5.44 7.64
CA SER A 230 -4.57 6.40 7.51
C SER A 230 -4.11 7.81 7.15
N TYR A 231 -2.80 8.07 7.12
CA TYR A 231 -2.25 9.42 6.97
C TYR A 231 -2.53 10.00 5.57
N ASP A 232 -3.11 11.21 5.56
CA ASP A 232 -3.18 12.09 4.38
C ASP A 232 -3.89 11.48 3.16
N TRP A 233 -4.99 10.74 3.40
CA TRP A 233 -5.80 10.13 2.33
C TRP A 233 -6.29 11.15 1.28
N GLU A 234 -6.62 12.39 1.68
CA GLU A 234 -6.96 13.51 0.77
C GLU A 234 -5.96 13.67 -0.39
N SER A 235 -4.67 13.39 -0.14
CA SER A 235 -3.60 13.59 -1.10
C SER A 235 -3.07 12.30 -1.73
N ARG A 236 -3.59 11.13 -1.31
CA ARG A 236 -2.96 9.81 -1.51
C ARG A 236 -3.89 8.70 -2.02
N VAL A 237 -5.20 8.86 -1.86
CA VAL A 237 -6.19 7.93 -2.42
C VAL A 237 -6.70 8.50 -3.72
N GLY A 238 -6.59 7.69 -4.77
CA GLY A 238 -7.14 7.97 -6.08
C GLY A 238 -6.33 8.90 -6.98
N PRO A 239 -6.90 9.30 -8.13
CA PRO A 239 -6.16 10.02 -9.17
C PRO A 239 -5.81 11.46 -8.80
N ASP A 240 -6.47 12.01 -7.78
CA ASP A 240 -6.30 13.38 -7.35
C ASP A 240 -5.33 13.45 -6.15
N GLY A 241 -4.74 14.62 -5.91
CA GLY A 241 -3.80 14.84 -4.80
C GLY A 241 -2.33 14.93 -5.22
N ASP A 242 -1.45 15.02 -4.22
CA ASP A 242 -0.01 15.21 -4.41
C ASP A 242 0.74 13.90 -4.71
N LYS A 243 0.24 12.75 -4.22
CA LYS A 243 0.77 11.40 -4.44
C LYS A 243 -0.37 10.47 -4.89
N PRO A 244 -0.89 10.62 -6.12
CA PRO A 244 -2.08 9.90 -6.57
C PRO A 244 -1.87 8.38 -6.58
N TYR A 245 -2.92 7.64 -6.23
CA TYR A 245 -2.96 6.17 -6.16
C TYR A 245 -1.95 5.54 -5.19
N LEU A 246 -1.42 6.28 -4.22
CA LEU A 246 -0.41 5.76 -3.30
C LEU A 246 -0.97 4.58 -2.50
N TYR A 247 -2.13 4.71 -1.87
CA TYR A 247 -2.67 3.62 -1.05
C TYR A 247 -3.17 2.45 -1.88
N GLU A 248 -3.69 2.70 -3.09
CA GLU A 248 -3.98 1.63 -4.05
C GLU A 248 -2.71 0.83 -4.42
N SER A 249 -1.59 1.52 -4.68
CA SER A 249 -0.28 0.89 -4.94
C SER A 249 0.18 0.04 -3.75
N VAL A 250 0.10 0.60 -2.53
CA VAL A 250 0.45 -0.11 -1.30
C VAL A 250 -0.43 -1.34 -1.11
N ILE A 251 -1.73 -1.25 -1.38
CA ILE A 251 -2.63 -2.42 -1.28
C ILE A 251 -2.17 -3.54 -2.24
N ALA A 252 -1.83 -3.24 -3.49
CA ALA A 252 -1.31 -4.25 -4.43
C ALA A 252 0.01 -4.85 -3.94
N HIS A 253 0.89 -4.00 -3.40
CA HIS A 253 2.15 -4.42 -2.82
C HIS A 253 1.96 -5.40 -1.65
N GLU A 254 1.15 -5.04 -0.65
CA GLU A 254 0.91 -5.90 0.52
C GLU A 254 0.11 -7.15 0.17
N TYR A 255 -0.80 -7.06 -0.80
CA TYR A 255 -1.56 -8.23 -1.24
C TYR A 255 -0.66 -9.21 -1.99
N GLN A 256 0.33 -8.73 -2.74
CA GLN A 256 1.39 -9.58 -3.29
C GLN A 256 2.14 -10.29 -2.18
N HIS A 257 2.58 -9.60 -1.12
CA HIS A 257 3.27 -10.25 0.02
C HIS A 257 2.46 -11.35 0.68
N LEU A 258 1.14 -11.13 0.84
CA LEU A 258 0.22 -12.12 1.36
C LEU A 258 0.23 -13.37 0.49
N ILE A 259 0.02 -13.23 -0.82
CA ILE A 259 0.10 -14.36 -1.76
C ILE A 259 1.50 -14.99 -1.73
N HIS A 260 2.56 -14.17 -1.67
CA HIS A 260 3.94 -14.64 -1.69
C HIS A 260 4.25 -15.55 -0.49
N ASP A 261 3.69 -15.28 0.68
CA ASP A 261 3.92 -16.10 1.88
C ASP A 261 3.46 -17.54 1.69
N ASP A 262 2.32 -17.76 1.02
CA ASP A 262 1.78 -19.09 0.75
C ASP A 262 2.68 -19.91 -0.19
N TYR A 263 3.26 -19.24 -1.19
CA TYR A 263 3.99 -19.91 -2.27
C TYR A 263 5.50 -20.00 -2.01
N ASN A 264 6.13 -18.90 -1.56
CA ASN A 264 7.58 -18.82 -1.32
C ASN A 264 7.90 -18.03 -0.04
N PRO A 265 7.56 -18.55 1.15
CA PRO A 265 7.76 -17.83 2.43
C PRO A 265 9.25 -17.58 2.78
N GLU A 266 10.17 -18.26 2.10
CA GLU A 266 11.61 -18.21 2.35
C GLU A 266 12.38 -17.55 1.19
N ASP A 267 11.69 -16.85 0.28
CA ASP A 267 12.34 -16.18 -0.84
C ASP A 267 13.25 -15.06 -0.33
N PRO A 268 14.47 -14.86 -0.89
CA PRO A 268 15.35 -13.81 -0.42
C PRO A 268 14.68 -12.44 -0.52
N LEU A 269 14.90 -11.62 0.50
CA LEU A 269 14.29 -10.29 0.67
C LEU A 269 14.16 -9.47 -0.62
N PHE A 270 15.26 -9.29 -1.35
CA PHE A 270 15.26 -8.50 -2.58
C PHE A 270 14.33 -9.02 -3.69
N MET A 271 14.03 -10.32 -3.68
CA MET A 271 13.09 -10.94 -4.62
C MET A 271 11.66 -10.80 -4.11
N ASN A 272 11.41 -11.05 -2.82
CA ASN A 272 10.10 -10.83 -2.21
C ASN A 272 9.63 -9.39 -2.47
N GLU A 273 10.43 -8.41 -2.09
CA GLU A 273 10.16 -6.97 -2.29
C GLU A 273 10.17 -6.57 -3.77
N GLY A 274 11.02 -7.21 -4.57
CA GLY A 274 11.04 -7.00 -6.02
C GLY A 274 9.72 -7.42 -6.69
N CYS A 275 9.13 -8.54 -6.26
CA CYS A 275 7.83 -9.01 -6.73
C CYS A 275 6.69 -8.10 -6.26
N SER A 276 6.68 -7.67 -5.00
CA SER A 276 5.66 -6.74 -4.48
C SER A 276 5.70 -5.38 -5.17
N MET A 277 6.90 -4.82 -5.35
CA MET A 277 7.07 -3.60 -6.15
C MET A 277 6.67 -3.78 -7.62
N PHE A 278 6.83 -4.98 -8.16
CA PHE A 278 6.40 -5.29 -9.52
C PHE A 278 4.86 -5.42 -9.60
N ALA A 279 4.19 -5.92 -8.56
CA ALA A 279 2.73 -5.98 -8.48
C ALA A 279 2.08 -4.61 -8.64
N GLU A 280 2.67 -3.58 -8.02
CA GLU A 280 2.26 -2.18 -8.21
C GLU A 280 2.18 -1.80 -9.71
N ILE A 281 3.20 -2.19 -10.49
CA ILE A 281 3.29 -1.91 -11.92
C ILE A 281 2.31 -2.77 -12.73
N VAL A 282 2.18 -4.06 -12.38
CA VAL A 282 1.28 -4.98 -13.09
C VAL A 282 -0.19 -4.55 -12.90
N CYS A 283 -0.54 -4.07 -11.71
CA CYS A 283 -1.83 -3.44 -11.41
C CYS A 283 -2.00 -2.05 -12.06
N GLY A 284 -0.97 -1.52 -12.72
CA GLY A 284 -1.04 -0.27 -13.49
C GLY A 284 -0.82 1.01 -12.67
N TYR A 285 -0.31 0.91 -11.45
CA TYR A 285 -0.01 2.06 -10.60
C TYR A 285 1.29 2.77 -11.01
N PRO A 286 1.47 4.04 -10.59
CA PRO A 286 2.66 4.82 -10.97
C PRO A 286 3.97 4.17 -10.50
N ILE A 287 4.97 4.14 -11.39
CA ILE A 287 6.32 3.67 -11.03
C ILE A 287 6.89 4.55 -9.91
N PRO A 288 7.41 3.97 -8.80
CA PRO A 288 8.00 4.71 -7.68
C PRO A 288 9.39 5.23 -8.05
N TRP A 289 9.42 6.29 -8.85
CA TRP A 289 10.66 6.89 -9.36
C TRP A 289 11.58 7.42 -8.26
N ASP A 290 11.06 7.77 -7.09
CA ASP A 290 11.88 8.23 -5.97
C ASP A 290 12.80 7.11 -5.45
N ASN A 291 12.31 5.87 -5.40
CA ASN A 291 13.11 4.70 -5.02
C ASN A 291 14.22 4.44 -6.05
N ILE A 292 13.84 4.41 -7.33
CA ILE A 292 14.77 4.24 -8.46
C ILE A 292 15.84 5.36 -8.46
N ASN A 293 15.43 6.61 -8.30
CA ASN A 293 16.36 7.75 -8.30
C ASN A 293 17.31 7.70 -7.10
N THR A 294 16.85 7.25 -5.93
CA THR A 294 17.69 7.08 -4.74
C THR A 294 18.73 5.99 -4.94
N TYR A 295 18.38 4.88 -5.60
CA TYR A 295 19.35 3.88 -6.02
C TYR A 295 20.35 4.43 -7.06
N LEU A 296 19.89 5.17 -8.07
CA LEU A 296 20.77 5.74 -9.10
C LEU A 296 21.76 6.78 -8.55
N THR A 297 21.47 7.41 -7.41
CA THR A 297 22.40 8.31 -6.70
C THR A 297 23.27 7.60 -5.67
N THR A 298 22.96 6.33 -5.33
CA THR A 298 23.71 5.47 -4.41
C THR A 298 24.02 4.10 -5.06
N PRO A 299 24.76 4.07 -6.19
CA PRO A 299 24.91 2.85 -7.01
C PRO A 299 25.79 1.76 -6.38
N ASP A 300 26.38 2.03 -5.22
CA ASP A 300 27.10 1.07 -4.39
C ASP A 300 26.20 0.33 -3.39
N ASN A 301 24.90 0.67 -3.32
CA ASN A 301 23.89 -0.05 -2.54
C ASN A 301 23.76 -1.50 -3.03
N SER A 302 23.75 -2.44 -2.09
CA SER A 302 23.73 -3.87 -2.42
C SER A 302 22.32 -4.33 -2.80
N LEU A 303 22.18 -5.10 -3.88
CA LEU A 303 20.89 -5.72 -4.22
C LEU A 303 20.44 -6.72 -3.14
N THR A 304 21.38 -7.47 -2.54
CA THR A 304 21.07 -8.64 -1.71
C THR A 304 21.42 -8.44 -0.24
N LEU A 305 21.87 -7.25 0.16
CA LEU A 305 22.21 -6.92 1.54
C LEU A 305 21.56 -5.57 1.82
N TRP A 306 20.33 -5.60 2.32
CA TRP A 306 19.55 -4.39 2.56
C TRP A 306 20.10 -3.59 3.72
N GLU A 307 19.88 -2.27 3.70
CA GLU A 307 20.41 -1.30 4.66
C GLU A 307 21.95 -1.31 4.79
N ASP A 308 22.71 -1.85 3.83
CA ASP A 308 24.17 -1.89 3.90
C ASP A 308 24.80 -0.48 3.89
N GLN A 309 24.08 0.50 3.35
CA GLN A 309 24.38 1.93 3.40
C GLN A 309 23.66 2.68 4.54
N GLY A 310 23.05 1.96 5.48
CA GLY A 310 22.27 2.47 6.61
C GLY A 310 20.79 2.72 6.28
N SER A 311 19.92 2.66 7.30
CA SER A 311 18.45 2.72 7.16
C SER A 311 17.92 3.95 6.41
N ILE A 312 18.66 5.05 6.37
CA ILE A 312 18.29 6.25 5.60
C ILE A 312 18.26 6.00 4.08
N ASN A 313 18.92 4.95 3.60
CA ASN A 313 19.02 4.59 2.19
C ASN A 313 18.08 3.43 1.82
N ILE A 314 17.12 3.05 2.68
CA ILE A 314 16.19 1.94 2.40
C ILE A 314 15.44 2.09 1.05
N LEU A 315 15.13 3.32 0.62
CA LEU A 315 14.53 3.57 -0.70
C LEU A 315 15.43 3.12 -1.87
N ALA A 316 16.76 3.10 -1.69
CA ALA A 316 17.69 2.56 -2.67
C ALA A 316 17.60 1.03 -2.77
N ASP A 317 17.35 0.34 -1.66
CA ASP A 317 17.16 -1.12 -1.63
C ASP A 317 15.92 -1.50 -2.48
N TYR A 318 14.80 -0.83 -2.20
CA TYR A 318 13.57 -0.91 -3.01
C TYR A 318 13.83 -0.61 -4.49
N GLY A 319 14.52 0.51 -4.79
CA GLY A 319 14.85 0.88 -6.16
C GLY A 319 15.68 -0.16 -6.90
N ALA A 320 16.63 -0.81 -6.21
CA ALA A 320 17.44 -1.88 -6.78
C ALA A 320 16.62 -3.15 -7.04
N ALA A 321 15.78 -3.55 -6.08
CA ALA A 321 14.90 -4.72 -6.18
C ALA A 321 13.90 -4.58 -7.33
N LEU A 322 13.21 -3.44 -7.44
CA LEU A 322 12.28 -3.19 -8.55
C LEU A 322 12.99 -3.23 -9.91
N LEU A 323 14.13 -2.56 -10.06
CA LEU A 323 14.86 -2.58 -11.34
C LEU A 323 15.30 -3.99 -11.70
N TYR A 324 15.65 -4.81 -10.72
CA TYR A 324 15.99 -6.21 -10.93
C TYR A 324 14.78 -7.04 -11.38
N ALA A 325 13.64 -6.92 -10.70
CA ALA A 325 12.39 -7.57 -11.08
C ALA A 325 11.94 -7.16 -12.51
N MET A 326 11.92 -5.86 -12.81
CA MET A 326 11.63 -5.37 -14.16
C MET A 326 12.58 -5.93 -15.20
N TYR A 327 13.89 -5.98 -14.91
CA TYR A 327 14.88 -6.57 -15.81
C TYR A 327 14.61 -8.06 -16.06
N LEU A 328 14.29 -8.81 -15.01
CA LEU A 328 13.97 -10.23 -15.14
C LEU A 328 12.73 -10.45 -16.01
N ASN A 329 11.66 -9.71 -15.74
CA ASN A 329 10.45 -9.78 -16.54
C ASN A 329 10.73 -9.40 -18.01
N ASP A 330 11.42 -8.29 -18.27
CA ASP A 330 11.71 -7.83 -19.63
C ASP A 330 12.60 -8.80 -20.43
N GLN A 331 13.51 -9.52 -19.79
CA GLN A 331 14.46 -10.40 -20.48
C GLN A 331 13.99 -11.85 -20.59
N TYR A 332 13.18 -12.31 -19.63
CA TYR A 332 12.87 -13.74 -19.49
C TYR A 332 11.37 -14.04 -19.64
N SER A 333 10.48 -13.05 -19.56
CA SER A 333 9.07 -13.24 -19.94
C SER A 333 8.90 -13.27 -21.46
N ASN A 334 7.88 -14.01 -21.91
CA ASN A 334 7.47 -14.10 -23.31
C ASN A 334 5.93 -14.19 -23.40
N GLU A 335 5.39 -14.38 -24.61
CA GLU A 335 3.93 -14.43 -24.81
C GLU A 335 3.25 -15.60 -24.08
N ASP A 336 3.99 -16.68 -23.79
CA ASP A 336 3.47 -17.91 -23.20
C ASP A 336 3.84 -18.09 -21.71
N GLU A 337 4.81 -17.33 -21.20
CA GLU A 337 5.38 -17.52 -19.85
C GLU A 337 5.85 -16.17 -19.29
N GLN A 338 5.34 -15.78 -18.12
CA GLN A 338 5.83 -14.62 -17.38
C GLN A 338 6.83 -15.09 -16.33
N PHE A 339 8.02 -14.50 -16.28
CA PHE A 339 9.11 -15.00 -15.43
C PHE A 339 8.83 -14.84 -13.93
N LEU A 340 8.14 -13.77 -13.55
CA LEU A 340 7.80 -13.48 -12.15
C LEU A 340 6.42 -14.00 -11.75
N SER A 341 5.69 -14.69 -12.65
CA SER A 341 4.42 -15.31 -12.28
C SER A 341 4.63 -16.65 -11.55
N TYR A 342 3.62 -17.09 -10.81
CA TYR A 342 3.61 -18.35 -10.04
C TYR A 342 3.70 -19.64 -10.87
#